data_AF-A0A1J0R8V7-F1
#
_entry.id   AF-A0A1J0R8V7-F1
#
_cell.length_a   1.000
_cell.length_b   1.000
_cell.length_c   1.000
_cell.angle_alpha   90.00
_cell.angle_beta   90.00
_cell.angle_gamma   90.00
#
_symmetry.space_group_name_H-M   'P 1'
#
loop_
_entity.id
_entity.type
_entity.pdbx_description
1 polymer ?
#
loop_
_entity_poly.entity_id
_entity_poly.type
_entity_poly.pdbx_seq_one_letter_code
_entity_poly.pdbx_strand_id
1 'polypeptide(L)'
;LLETKKAIVSDNAAVEIGLLEAATTNGNSNPFQLGPAAAVALKIVSEDTGKLKEATPTILSAIKRLSRLQEYYATANRLTRDDITVKLAGGCSGTSFQNGPITKATITEHKPNSCREDAAEDEKTKAALRLEQKMNFKKIDVGANVYHACADDIDSTPCNGNSETSYIFTKIEIGKALQTTADANLGTDGHYKKSGFGPLLTQQLTPDMVDNNMNDVIAEVEKLRSISSLKDAKLFSDDPTVTTFIERQVIGVPNEQSPTPQQAAAIAEQIKTTYGTQATDF
;
A
#
# COMPACT_ATOMS: atom_id res chain seq x y z
N LEU A 1 8.96 8.41 7.52
CA LEU A 1 7.85 9.02 8.28
C LEU A 1 7.57 8.28 9.60
N LEU A 2 7.14 7.01 9.59
CA LEU A 2 6.87 6.24 10.81
C LEU A 2 8.04 6.28 11.81
N GLU A 3 9.25 5.93 11.35
CA GLU A 3 10.46 5.99 12.19
C GLU A 3 10.75 7.41 12.70
N THR A 4 10.60 8.42 11.84
CA THR A 4 10.77 9.83 12.22
C THR A 4 9.79 10.26 13.31
N LYS A 5 8.51 9.90 13.19
CA LYS A 5 7.49 10.27 14.18
C LYS A 5 7.63 9.47 15.47
N LYS A 6 8.03 8.20 15.39
CA LYS A 6 8.41 7.40 16.55
C LYS A 6 9.56 8.03 17.33
N ALA A 7 10.59 8.53 16.64
CA ALA A 7 11.69 9.25 17.27
C ALA A 7 11.20 10.52 17.98
N ILE A 8 10.36 11.34 17.32
CA ILE A 8 9.77 12.53 17.94
C ILE A 8 8.95 12.20 19.19
N VAL A 9 8.11 11.15 19.17
CA VAL A 9 7.35 10.74 20.37
C VAL A 9 8.29 10.27 21.48
N SER A 10 9.37 9.57 21.14
CA SER A 10 10.40 9.18 22.12
C SER A 10 11.10 10.38 22.74
N ASP A 11 11.45 11.38 21.93
CA ASP A 11 12.08 12.62 22.39
C ASP A 11 11.11 13.42 23.27
N ASN A 12 9.83 13.50 22.89
CA ASN A 12 8.78 14.15 23.67
C ASN A 12 8.58 13.45 25.03
N ALA A 13 8.62 12.12 25.07
CA ALA A 13 8.55 11.35 26.31
C ALA A 13 9.77 11.62 27.23
N ALA A 14 10.97 11.73 26.66
CA ALA A 14 12.15 12.09 27.44
C ALA A 14 12.06 13.51 28.03
N VAL A 15 11.50 14.46 27.27
CA VAL A 15 11.24 15.82 27.75
C VAL A 15 10.21 15.82 28.88
N GLU A 16 9.13 15.04 28.76
CA GLU A 16 8.11 14.90 29.81
C GLU A 16 8.70 14.38 31.12
N ILE A 17 9.51 13.32 31.05
CA ILE A 17 10.20 12.77 32.23
C ILE A 17 11.11 13.84 32.86
N GLY A 18 11.88 14.57 32.05
CA GLY A 18 12.73 15.65 32.57
C GLY A 18 11.95 16.79 33.23
N LEU A 19 10.78 17.15 32.71
CA LEU A 19 9.88 18.13 33.32
C LEU A 19 9.32 17.62 34.65
N LEU A 20 8.93 16.34 34.71
CA LEU A 20 8.43 15.71 35.94
C LEU A 20 9.52 15.63 37.01
N GLU A 21 10.73 15.19 36.65
CA GLU A 21 11.89 15.17 37.54
C GLU A 21 12.18 16.57 38.09
N ALA A 22 12.29 17.57 37.21
CA ALA A 22 12.54 18.95 37.60
C ALA A 22 11.44 19.54 38.50
N ALA A 23 10.17 19.20 38.24
CA ALA A 23 9.05 19.61 39.08
C ALA A 23 9.13 19.00 40.49
N THR A 24 9.57 17.74 40.61
CA THR A 24 9.70 17.06 41.91
C THR A 24 10.94 17.52 42.70
N THR A 25 12.05 17.85 42.03
CA THR A 25 13.29 18.29 42.70
C THR A 25 13.28 19.77 43.09
N ASN A 26 12.61 20.63 42.30
CA ASN A 26 12.52 22.08 42.56
C ASN A 26 11.23 22.48 43.31
N GLY A 27 10.54 21.53 43.95
CA GLY A 27 9.24 21.73 44.60
C GLY A 27 9.18 22.87 45.63
N ASN A 28 10.34 23.37 46.11
CA ASN A 28 10.43 24.45 47.08
C ASN A 28 10.68 25.85 46.47
N SER A 29 11.01 25.97 45.17
CA SER A 29 11.31 27.26 44.53
C SER A 29 10.32 27.70 43.45
N ASN A 30 9.59 26.79 42.77
CA ASN A 30 8.49 27.15 41.85
C ASN A 30 7.57 25.95 41.42
N PRO A 31 6.82 25.31 42.34
CA PRO A 31 6.00 24.14 42.02
C PRO A 31 4.87 24.42 41.01
N PHE A 32 4.42 25.67 40.89
CA PHE A 32 3.31 26.09 40.02
C PHE A 32 3.70 26.26 38.54
N GLN A 33 4.99 26.15 38.21
CA GLN A 33 5.51 26.38 36.85
C GLN A 33 5.78 25.07 36.10
N LEU A 34 6.38 24.07 36.74
CA LEU A 34 6.79 22.84 36.03
C LEU A 34 5.73 21.72 36.08
N GLY A 35 4.89 21.67 37.13
CA GLY A 35 3.83 20.67 37.26
C GLY A 35 2.79 20.71 36.13
N PRO A 36 2.22 21.88 35.78
CA PRO A 36 1.28 22.00 34.67
C PRO A 36 1.93 21.69 33.31
N ALA A 37 3.18 22.09 33.11
CA ALA A 37 3.93 21.79 31.90
C ALA A 37 4.15 20.27 31.73
N ALA A 38 4.52 19.56 32.81
CA ALA A 38 4.63 18.11 32.80
C ALA A 38 3.29 17.41 32.49
N ALA A 39 2.18 17.89 33.06
CA ALA A 39 0.85 17.34 32.79
C ALA A 39 0.41 17.51 31.32
N VAL A 40 0.66 18.68 30.72
CA VAL A 40 0.40 18.91 29.29
C VAL A 40 1.30 18.05 28.41
N ALA A 41 2.60 17.96 28.73
CA ALA A 41 3.54 17.12 28.00
C ALA A 41 3.11 15.64 28.03
N LEU A 42 2.69 15.12 29.19
CA LEU A 42 2.18 13.76 29.34
C LEU A 42 0.93 13.50 28.51
N LYS A 43 -0.02 14.45 28.50
CA LYS A 43 -1.22 14.36 27.66
C LYS A 43 -0.85 14.26 26.18
N ILE A 44 0.05 15.10 25.69
CA ILE A 44 0.49 15.11 24.29
C ILE A 44 1.22 13.81 23.93
N VAL A 45 2.16 13.35 24.77
CA VAL A 45 2.88 12.09 24.57
C VAL A 45 1.91 10.91 24.51
N SER A 46 0.89 10.90 25.36
CA SER A 46 -0.17 9.89 25.35
C SER A 46 -1.00 9.93 24.06
N GLU A 47 -1.46 11.12 23.64
CA GLU A 47 -2.20 11.32 22.39
C GLU A 47 -1.37 10.90 21.16
N ASP A 48 -0.11 11.33 21.08
CA ASP A 48 0.77 11.00 19.96
C ASP A 48 1.15 9.52 19.91
N THR A 49 1.31 8.88 21.08
CA THR A 49 1.44 7.42 21.18
C THR A 49 0.18 6.72 20.67
N GLY A 50 -1.00 7.25 20.98
CA GLY A 50 -2.27 6.79 20.42
C GLY A 50 -2.30 6.87 18.90
N LYS A 51 -1.93 8.02 18.32
CA LYS A 51 -1.83 8.20 16.86
C LYS A 51 -0.87 7.20 16.22
N LEU A 52 0.31 6.97 16.81
CA LEU A 52 1.26 5.96 16.32
C LEU A 52 0.69 4.55 16.36
N LYS A 53 0.01 4.19 17.45
CA LYS A 53 -0.60 2.87 17.64
C LYS A 53 -1.70 2.61 16.61
N GLU A 54 -2.51 3.62 16.28
CA GLU A 54 -3.58 3.52 15.28
C GLU A 54 -3.05 3.46 13.85
N ALA A 55 -2.09 4.34 13.50
CA ALA A 55 -1.62 4.48 12.12
C ALA A 55 -0.71 3.33 11.67
N THR A 56 0.12 2.80 12.58
CA THR A 56 1.17 1.81 12.23
C THR A 56 0.60 0.54 11.57
N PRO A 57 -0.43 -0.12 12.13
CA PRO A 57 -1.00 -1.34 11.53
C PRO A 57 -1.55 -1.11 10.12
N THR A 58 -2.23 0.01 9.89
CA THR A 58 -2.82 0.37 8.60
C THR A 58 -1.73 0.56 7.54
N ILE A 59 -0.69 1.34 7.85
CA ILE A 59 0.43 1.58 6.94
C ILE A 59 1.18 0.28 6.63
N LEU A 60 1.48 -0.55 7.63
CA LEU A 60 2.16 -1.83 7.43
C LEU A 60 1.32 -2.83 6.62
N SER A 61 0.00 -2.85 6.82
CA SER A 61 -0.91 -3.67 6.04
C SER A 61 -0.92 -3.26 4.57
N ALA A 62 -0.95 -1.96 4.29
CA ALA A 62 -0.89 -1.44 2.92
C ALA A 62 0.42 -1.79 2.22
N ILE A 63 1.57 -1.65 2.90
CA ILE A 63 2.88 -2.08 2.37
C ILE A 63 2.84 -3.57 1.99
N LYS A 64 2.37 -4.44 2.89
CA LYS A 64 2.26 -5.88 2.61
C LYS A 64 1.37 -6.19 1.41
N ARG A 65 0.27 -5.46 1.23
CA ARG A 65 -0.65 -5.63 0.10
C ARG A 65 0.01 -5.20 -1.21
N LEU A 66 0.71 -4.06 -1.22
CA LEU A 66 1.45 -3.60 -2.41
C LEU A 66 2.58 -4.57 -2.79
N SER A 67 3.32 -5.11 -1.82
CA SER A 67 4.33 -6.14 -2.09
C SER A 67 3.73 -7.40 -2.70
N ARG A 68 2.59 -7.88 -2.18
CA ARG A 68 1.87 -9.03 -2.78
C ARG A 68 1.39 -8.73 -4.20
N LEU A 69 0.97 -7.50 -4.47
CA LEU A 69 0.55 -7.08 -5.80
C LEU A 69 1.75 -7.03 -6.77
N GLN A 70 2.91 -6.57 -6.33
CA GLN A 70 4.16 -6.60 -7.09
C GLN A 70 4.56 -8.05 -7.43
N GLU A 71 4.55 -8.96 -6.46
CA GLU A 71 4.83 -10.38 -6.66
C GLU A 71 3.83 -11.02 -7.64
N TYR A 72 2.56 -10.65 -7.53
CA TYR A 72 1.51 -11.11 -8.44
C TYR A 72 1.78 -10.66 -9.87
N TYR A 73 2.08 -9.37 -10.11
CA TYR A 73 2.40 -8.89 -11.45
C TYR A 73 3.66 -9.51 -12.02
N ALA A 74 4.70 -9.72 -11.20
CA ALA A 74 5.90 -10.44 -11.63
C ALA A 74 5.56 -11.87 -12.08
N THR A 75 4.70 -12.56 -11.33
CA THR A 75 4.24 -13.91 -11.67
C THR A 75 3.39 -13.91 -12.94
N ALA A 76 2.43 -12.99 -13.05
CA ALA A 76 1.57 -12.85 -14.23
C ALA A 76 2.39 -12.58 -15.50
N ASN A 77 3.43 -11.74 -15.41
CA ASN A 77 4.33 -11.46 -16.53
C ASN A 77 5.18 -12.69 -16.92
N ARG A 78 5.69 -13.46 -15.95
CA ARG A 78 6.41 -14.73 -16.23
C ARG A 78 5.53 -15.80 -16.88
N LEU A 79 4.23 -15.80 -16.54
CA LEU A 79 3.26 -16.74 -17.09
C LEU A 79 2.77 -16.32 -18.48
N THR A 80 2.71 -15.02 -18.78
CA THR A 80 2.33 -14.52 -20.12
C THR A 80 3.40 -14.93 -21.14
N ARG A 81 3.00 -15.53 -22.27
CA ARG A 81 3.91 -16.10 -23.26
C ARG A 81 3.39 -15.89 -24.68
N ASP A 82 4.32 -15.93 -25.63
CA ASP A 82 3.99 -16.04 -27.04
C ASP A 82 3.43 -17.43 -27.35
N ASP A 83 2.61 -17.52 -28.40
CA ASP A 83 1.95 -18.75 -28.84
C ASP A 83 2.94 -19.89 -29.06
N ILE A 84 2.66 -21.06 -28.46
CA ILE A 84 3.46 -22.27 -28.67
C ILE A 84 2.68 -23.24 -29.55
N THR A 85 3.21 -23.51 -30.74
CA THR A 85 2.69 -24.54 -31.64
C THR A 85 3.45 -25.85 -31.49
N VAL A 86 2.72 -26.95 -31.32
CA VAL A 86 3.24 -28.31 -31.27
C VAL A 86 2.50 -29.17 -32.29
N LYS A 87 3.26 -29.96 -33.03
CA LYS A 87 2.77 -30.99 -33.96
C LYS A 87 2.55 -32.29 -33.18
N LEU A 88 1.29 -32.76 -33.07
CA LEU A 88 0.93 -33.87 -32.18
C LEU A 88 0.75 -35.22 -32.88
N ALA A 89 0.09 -35.24 -34.03
CA ALA A 89 -0.26 -36.46 -34.74
C ALA A 89 0.01 -36.31 -36.22
N GLY A 90 0.50 -37.37 -36.86
CA GLY A 90 0.97 -37.36 -38.23
C GLY A 90 1.07 -38.73 -38.84
N GLY A 91 0.65 -38.85 -40.09
CA GLY A 91 0.62 -40.13 -40.79
C GLY A 91 -0.62 -40.94 -40.43
N CYS A 92 -1.59 -41.01 -41.35
CA CYS A 92 -2.69 -41.97 -41.28
C CYS A 92 -2.62 -42.92 -42.46
N SER A 93 -2.59 -44.23 -42.20
CA SER A 93 -3.11 -45.23 -43.13
C SER A 93 -4.48 -45.68 -42.59
N GLY A 94 -5.59 -45.29 -43.22
CA GLY A 94 -6.95 -45.72 -42.86
C GLY A 94 -7.88 -44.62 -42.34
N THR A 95 -8.91 -44.98 -41.54
CA THR A 95 -10.05 -44.11 -41.19
C THR A 95 -9.86 -43.19 -39.98
N SER A 96 -8.68 -43.16 -39.34
CA SER A 96 -8.45 -42.35 -38.13
C SER A 96 -7.01 -41.84 -38.00
N PHE A 97 -6.84 -40.74 -37.25
CA PHE A 97 -5.53 -40.27 -36.80
C PHE A 97 -4.90 -41.25 -35.81
N GLN A 98 -3.66 -41.67 -36.08
CA GLN A 98 -2.88 -42.47 -35.13
C GLN A 98 -2.16 -41.57 -34.13
N ASN A 99 -1.88 -42.10 -32.93
CA ASN A 99 -1.08 -41.42 -31.92
C ASN A 99 0.35 -41.23 -32.45
N GLY A 100 0.66 -40.02 -32.93
CA GLY A 100 2.01 -39.65 -33.37
C GLY A 100 2.95 -39.35 -32.19
N PRO A 101 4.27 -39.35 -32.43
CA PRO A 101 5.24 -38.93 -31.42
C PRO A 101 5.07 -37.44 -31.11
N ILE A 102 4.84 -37.11 -29.84
CA ILE A 102 4.80 -35.72 -29.36
C ILE A 102 6.24 -35.21 -29.28
N THR A 103 6.60 -34.28 -30.16
CA THR A 103 7.87 -33.56 -30.02
C THR A 103 7.71 -32.52 -28.93
N LYS A 104 8.45 -32.65 -27.83
CA LYS A 104 8.44 -31.65 -26.75
C LYS A 104 8.98 -30.33 -27.27
N ALA A 105 8.17 -29.28 -27.27
CA ALA A 105 8.66 -27.92 -27.44
C ALA A 105 9.31 -27.45 -26.13
N THR A 106 10.49 -26.82 -26.24
CA THR A 106 11.11 -26.15 -25.09
C THR A 106 10.44 -24.79 -24.91
N ILE A 107 9.96 -24.54 -23.70
CA ILE A 107 9.31 -23.28 -23.34
C ILE A 107 10.39 -22.29 -22.92
N THR A 108 10.57 -21.21 -23.66
CA THR A 108 11.43 -20.10 -23.24
C THR A 108 10.66 -19.19 -22.30
N GLU A 109 11.23 -18.88 -21.14
CA GLU A 109 10.64 -17.91 -20.21
C GLU A 109 10.53 -16.55 -20.89
N HIS A 110 9.35 -15.93 -20.84
CA HIS A 110 9.19 -14.56 -21.27
C HIS A 110 9.98 -13.67 -20.29
N LYS A 111 11.05 -13.04 -20.79
CA LYS A 111 11.78 -12.02 -20.06
C LYS A 111 11.12 -10.68 -20.37
N PRO A 112 10.33 -10.10 -19.46
CA PRO A 112 9.81 -8.77 -19.69
C PRO A 112 10.98 -7.81 -19.89
N ASN A 113 10.78 -6.81 -20.75
CA ASN A 113 11.71 -5.68 -20.82
C ASN A 113 11.87 -5.12 -19.40
N SER A 114 13.10 -4.90 -18.97
CA SER A 114 13.37 -4.18 -17.72
C SER A 114 12.54 -2.90 -17.72
N CYS A 115 11.83 -2.62 -16.62
CA CYS A 115 11.14 -1.34 -16.45
C CYS A 115 12.19 -0.24 -16.64
N ARG A 116 12.15 0.41 -17.81
CA ARG A 116 13.15 1.40 -18.22
C ARG A 116 13.15 2.63 -17.31
N GLU A 117 12.11 2.72 -16.47
CA GLU A 117 11.82 3.81 -15.56
C GLU A 117 12.09 3.47 -14.10
N ASP A 118 12.50 2.24 -13.72
CA ASP A 118 12.77 1.91 -12.30
C ASP A 118 13.72 2.93 -11.67
N ALA A 119 14.81 3.28 -12.38
CA ALA A 119 15.76 4.28 -11.92
C ALA A 119 15.18 5.72 -11.86
N ALA A 120 14.25 6.06 -12.74
CA ALA A 120 13.63 7.39 -12.81
C ALA A 120 12.48 7.56 -11.80
N GLU A 121 11.74 6.49 -11.52
CA GLU A 121 10.70 6.42 -10.51
C GLU A 121 11.34 6.41 -9.11
N ASP A 122 12.43 5.66 -8.91
CA ASP A 122 13.26 5.72 -7.70
C ASP A 122 13.87 7.11 -7.51
N GLU A 123 14.41 7.76 -8.55
CA GLU A 123 14.94 9.12 -8.40
C GLU A 123 13.88 10.16 -8.06
N LYS A 124 12.68 10.08 -8.65
CA LYS A 124 11.57 11.01 -8.34
C LYS A 124 10.97 10.78 -6.95
N THR A 125 11.12 9.59 -6.36
CA THR A 125 10.51 9.20 -5.08
C THR A 125 11.48 9.20 -3.90
N LYS A 126 12.79 9.44 -4.13
CA LYS A 126 13.88 9.39 -3.14
C LYS A 126 13.71 10.22 -1.85
N ALA A 127 12.69 11.06 -1.72
CA ALA A 127 12.42 11.79 -0.46
C ALA A 127 10.94 12.10 -0.17
N ALA A 128 10.04 12.03 -1.14
CA ALA A 128 8.64 12.41 -0.96
C ALA A 128 7.72 11.19 -0.95
N LEU A 129 7.02 10.98 0.17
CA LEU A 129 5.93 10.01 0.24
C LEU A 129 4.87 10.42 -0.81
N ARG A 130 4.82 9.73 -1.95
CA ARG A 130 3.75 9.94 -2.94
C ARG A 130 2.55 9.12 -2.53
N LEU A 131 1.55 9.82 -2.00
CA LEU A 131 0.26 9.24 -1.65
C LEU A 131 -0.75 9.72 -2.68
N GLU A 132 -1.05 8.87 -3.65
CA GLU A 132 -2.08 9.14 -4.64
C GLU A 132 -3.35 8.40 -4.24
N GLN A 133 -4.50 9.09 -4.26
CA GLN A 133 -5.80 8.49 -3.95
C GLN A 133 -6.21 7.43 -4.97
N LYS A 134 -5.69 7.56 -6.20
CA LYS A 134 -5.91 6.62 -7.29
C LYS A 134 -4.58 6.15 -7.82
N MET A 135 -4.24 4.91 -7.52
CA MET A 135 -3.02 4.27 -8.00
C MET A 135 -3.21 3.71 -9.41
N ASN A 136 -4.46 3.58 -9.89
CA ASN A 136 -4.81 3.16 -11.25
C ASN A 136 -4.18 1.82 -11.66
N PHE A 137 -3.96 0.92 -10.70
CA PHE A 137 -3.47 -0.41 -10.98
C PHE A 137 -4.43 -1.14 -11.92
N LYS A 138 -3.89 -1.91 -12.86
CA LYS A 138 -4.69 -2.69 -13.80
C LYS A 138 -4.98 -4.07 -13.24
N LYS A 139 -6.23 -4.53 -13.30
CA LYS A 139 -6.51 -5.94 -13.04
C LYS A 139 -5.90 -6.79 -14.16
N ILE A 140 -5.11 -7.79 -13.81
CA ILE A 140 -4.51 -8.73 -14.74
C ILE A 140 -4.85 -10.15 -14.28
N ASP A 141 -5.74 -10.82 -14.99
CA ASP A 141 -5.94 -12.26 -14.86
C ASP A 141 -5.18 -12.95 -15.99
N VAL A 142 -4.59 -14.13 -15.72
CA VAL A 142 -3.90 -14.93 -16.74
C VAL A 142 -4.71 -16.19 -17.00
N GLY A 143 -5.04 -16.40 -18.27
CA GLY A 143 -5.73 -17.59 -18.76
C GLY A 143 -4.87 -18.38 -19.74
N ALA A 144 -5.26 -19.63 -19.96
CA ALA A 144 -4.76 -20.45 -21.06
C ALA A 144 -5.89 -20.64 -22.08
N ASN A 145 -5.57 -20.51 -23.36
CA ASN A 145 -6.42 -20.95 -24.46
C ASN A 145 -5.70 -22.08 -25.21
N VAL A 146 -6.42 -23.13 -25.55
CA VAL A 146 -5.92 -24.27 -26.33
C VAL A 146 -6.64 -24.27 -27.67
N TYR A 147 -5.87 -24.33 -28.74
CA TYR A 147 -6.35 -24.38 -30.10
C TYR A 147 -5.83 -25.62 -30.81
N HIS A 148 -6.60 -26.15 -31.74
CA HIS A 148 -6.15 -27.19 -32.66
C HIS A 148 -6.43 -26.78 -34.10
N ALA A 149 -5.61 -27.25 -35.02
CA ALA A 149 -5.83 -27.16 -36.46
C ALA A 149 -5.55 -28.53 -37.08
N CYS A 150 -6.28 -28.87 -38.14
CA CYS A 150 -5.86 -29.93 -39.06
C CYS A 150 -5.27 -29.28 -40.31
N ALA A 151 -3.98 -29.48 -40.53
CA ALA A 151 -3.31 -29.05 -41.75
C ALA A 151 -2.28 -30.09 -42.22
N ASP A 152 -1.97 -30.09 -43.51
CA ASP A 152 -0.80 -30.80 -44.04
C ASP A 152 0.47 -29.97 -43.72
N ASP A 153 0.34 -28.65 -43.80
CA ASP A 153 1.32 -27.67 -43.36
C ASP A 153 0.60 -26.42 -42.84
N ILE A 154 1.08 -25.87 -41.72
CA ILE A 154 0.40 -24.82 -40.96
C ILE A 154 0.33 -23.54 -41.81
N ASP A 155 -0.83 -22.88 -41.81
CA ASP A 155 -1.09 -21.64 -42.55
C ASP A 155 -0.92 -21.72 -44.09
N SER A 156 -0.70 -22.92 -44.66
CA SER A 156 -0.51 -23.10 -46.09
C SER A 156 -1.51 -24.07 -46.72
N THR A 157 -1.74 -25.25 -46.11
CA THR A 157 -2.52 -26.31 -46.76
C THR A 157 -3.46 -27.01 -45.77
N PRO A 158 -4.80 -26.83 -45.90
CA PRO A 158 -5.75 -27.48 -45.02
C PRO A 158 -5.76 -29.01 -45.22
N CYS A 159 -6.08 -29.75 -44.15
CA CYS A 159 -6.39 -31.17 -44.29
C CYS A 159 -7.70 -31.37 -45.07
N ASN A 160 -7.69 -32.29 -46.03
CA ASN A 160 -8.91 -32.79 -46.67
C ASN A 160 -9.35 -34.18 -46.13
N GLY A 161 -8.70 -34.69 -45.09
CA GLY A 161 -8.99 -35.98 -44.48
C GLY A 161 -7.83 -36.56 -43.69
N ASN A 162 -7.88 -37.86 -43.45
CA ASN A 162 -6.86 -38.65 -42.76
C ASN A 162 -5.86 -39.24 -43.78
N SER A 163 -5.00 -38.38 -44.34
CA SER A 163 -3.90 -38.84 -45.21
C SER A 163 -2.59 -39.04 -44.42
N GLU A 164 -1.59 -39.62 -45.08
CA GLU A 164 -0.24 -39.71 -44.52
C GLU A 164 0.45 -38.33 -44.34
N THR A 165 -0.05 -37.31 -45.04
CA THR A 165 0.48 -35.94 -45.02
C THR A 165 -0.28 -35.02 -44.07
N SER A 166 -1.42 -35.45 -43.54
CA SER A 166 -2.25 -34.64 -42.65
C SER A 166 -1.82 -34.76 -41.18
N TYR A 167 -1.80 -33.62 -40.50
CA TYR A 167 -1.38 -33.52 -39.11
C TYR A 167 -2.37 -32.73 -38.24
N ILE A 168 -2.43 -33.08 -36.97
CA ILE A 168 -3.07 -32.26 -35.95
C ILE A 168 -2.00 -31.38 -35.28
N PHE A 169 -2.17 -30.08 -35.43
CA PHE A 169 -1.38 -29.07 -34.73
C PHE A 169 -2.13 -28.56 -33.52
N THR A 170 -1.41 -28.30 -32.44
CA THR A 170 -1.95 -27.69 -31.23
C THR A 170 -1.21 -26.43 -30.93
N LYS A 171 -1.94 -25.37 -30.60
CA LYS A 171 -1.39 -24.10 -30.16
C LYS A 171 -1.91 -23.80 -28.76
N ILE A 172 -1.00 -23.45 -27.86
CA ILE A 172 -1.36 -22.98 -26.52
C ILE A 172 -0.96 -21.51 -26.44
N GLU A 173 -1.95 -20.67 -26.14
CA GLU A 173 -1.76 -19.26 -25.83
C GLU A 173 -1.94 -19.08 -24.32
N ILE A 174 -0.97 -18.45 -23.65
CA ILE A 174 -1.07 -18.11 -22.23
C ILE A 174 -0.95 -16.59 -22.10
N GLY A 175 -2.02 -15.93 -21.68
CA GLY A 175 -2.06 -14.48 -21.70
C GLY A 175 -3.19 -13.85 -20.91
N LYS A 176 -3.29 -12.53 -21.07
CA LYS A 176 -4.17 -11.66 -20.27
C LYS A 176 -5.65 -11.71 -20.70
N ALA A 177 -5.93 -12.36 -21.83
CA ALA A 177 -7.28 -12.51 -22.38
C ALA A 177 -7.70 -13.99 -22.39
N LEU A 178 -8.49 -14.39 -21.39
CA LEU A 178 -9.19 -15.66 -21.43
C LEU A 178 -10.38 -15.52 -22.38
N GLN A 179 -10.39 -16.31 -23.46
CA GLN A 179 -11.54 -16.32 -24.36
C GLN A 179 -12.52 -17.42 -23.93
N THR A 180 -13.75 -17.06 -23.54
CA THR A 180 -14.68 -17.95 -22.81
C THR A 180 -15.61 -18.82 -23.68
N THR A 181 -15.41 -18.85 -25.00
CA THR A 181 -16.27 -19.60 -25.93
C THR A 181 -15.46 -20.50 -26.84
N ALA A 182 -15.52 -21.82 -26.67
CA ALA A 182 -14.87 -22.76 -27.60
C ALA A 182 -15.41 -22.55 -29.03
N ASP A 183 -14.55 -22.74 -30.02
CA ASP A 183 -14.98 -22.77 -31.41
C ASP A 183 -15.65 -24.12 -31.70
N ALA A 184 -16.43 -24.16 -32.78
CA ALA A 184 -17.02 -25.40 -33.27
C ALA A 184 -15.93 -26.40 -33.74
N ASN A 185 -16.36 -27.60 -34.16
CA ASN A 185 -15.53 -28.67 -34.71
C ASN A 185 -14.37 -28.17 -35.59
N LEU A 186 -13.25 -28.91 -35.57
CA LEU A 186 -12.10 -28.62 -36.43
C LEU A 186 -12.57 -28.54 -37.90
N GLY A 187 -12.42 -27.36 -38.48
CA GLY A 187 -12.81 -27.09 -39.86
C GLY A 187 -11.81 -27.67 -40.87
N THR A 188 -12.23 -27.77 -42.12
CA THR A 188 -11.36 -28.14 -43.26
C THR A 188 -10.65 -26.93 -43.87
N ASP A 189 -10.55 -25.82 -43.13
CA ASP A 189 -9.96 -24.55 -43.57
C ASP A 189 -8.48 -24.41 -43.17
N GLY A 190 -7.95 -25.35 -42.37
CA GLY A 190 -6.55 -25.35 -41.96
C GLY A 190 -6.22 -24.34 -40.87
N HIS A 191 -7.24 -23.65 -40.33
CA HIS A 191 -7.06 -22.64 -39.30
C HIS A 191 -7.19 -23.21 -37.88
N TYR A 192 -6.49 -22.60 -36.94
CA TYR A 192 -6.65 -22.90 -35.52
C TYR A 192 -8.07 -22.58 -35.05
N LYS A 193 -8.73 -23.58 -34.48
CA LYS A 193 -10.00 -23.48 -33.77
C LYS A 193 -9.76 -23.75 -32.30
N LYS A 194 -10.33 -22.93 -31.43
CA LYS A 194 -10.19 -23.08 -29.98
C LYS A 194 -10.98 -24.28 -29.48
N SER A 195 -10.32 -25.18 -28.78
CA SER A 195 -10.91 -26.40 -28.22
C SER A 195 -11.08 -26.34 -26.70
N GLY A 196 -10.35 -25.47 -26.01
CA GLY A 196 -10.38 -25.36 -24.57
C GLY A 196 -9.86 -24.03 -24.07
N PHE A 197 -10.25 -23.68 -22.85
CA PHE A 197 -9.78 -22.50 -22.15
C PHE A 197 -9.91 -22.70 -20.64
N GLY A 198 -9.07 -22.03 -19.86
CA GLY A 198 -9.17 -22.09 -18.40
C GLY A 198 -8.35 -20.99 -17.70
N PRO A 199 -8.75 -20.59 -16.48
CA PRO A 199 -7.97 -19.66 -15.68
C PRO A 199 -6.69 -20.35 -15.17
N LEU A 200 -5.58 -19.60 -15.15
CA LEU A 200 -4.31 -20.03 -14.56
C LEU A 200 -3.94 -19.20 -13.34
N LEU A 201 -4.19 -17.90 -13.38
CA LEU A 201 -3.90 -16.97 -12.30
C LEU A 201 -5.00 -15.91 -12.23
N THR A 202 -5.56 -15.68 -11.04
CA THR A 202 -6.61 -14.70 -10.82
C THR A 202 -6.19 -13.72 -9.74
N GLN A 203 -6.33 -12.43 -10.03
CA GLN A 203 -5.93 -11.37 -9.13
C GLN A 203 -6.96 -11.21 -8.02
N GLN A 204 -6.53 -11.45 -6.78
CA GLN A 204 -7.38 -11.32 -5.59
C GLN A 204 -7.52 -9.87 -5.11
N LEU A 205 -6.47 -9.06 -5.27
CA LEU A 205 -6.48 -7.64 -4.92
C LEU A 205 -6.95 -6.81 -6.11
N THR A 206 -8.20 -6.34 -6.10
CA THR A 206 -8.72 -5.49 -7.18
C THR A 206 -8.20 -4.06 -7.09
N PRO A 207 -8.22 -3.29 -8.20
CA PRO A 207 -7.84 -1.88 -8.19
C PRO A 207 -8.61 -1.05 -7.15
N ASP A 208 -9.93 -1.23 -7.07
CA ASP A 208 -10.77 -0.53 -6.09
C ASP A 208 -10.37 -0.85 -4.64
N MET A 209 -9.99 -2.10 -4.36
CA MET A 209 -9.48 -2.47 -3.04
C MET A 209 -8.16 -1.76 -2.73
N VAL A 210 -7.29 -1.56 -3.72
CA VAL A 210 -6.03 -0.85 -3.52
C VAL A 210 -6.27 0.65 -3.31
N ASP A 211 -7.11 1.28 -4.11
CA ASP A 211 -7.43 2.70 -4.01
C ASP A 211 -8.12 3.04 -2.67
N ASN A 212 -9.08 2.22 -2.24
CA ASN A 212 -9.73 2.40 -0.92
C ASN A 212 -8.71 2.33 0.22
N ASN A 213 -7.79 1.37 0.18
CA ASN A 213 -6.74 1.27 1.20
C ASN A 213 -5.79 2.48 1.19
N MET A 214 -5.54 3.06 0.01
CA MET A 214 -4.69 4.24 -0.08
C MET A 214 -5.34 5.47 0.54
N ASN A 215 -6.66 5.63 0.45
CA ASN A 215 -7.37 6.69 1.19
C ASN A 215 -7.21 6.54 2.71
N ASP A 216 -7.32 5.31 3.23
CA ASP A 216 -7.08 5.04 4.64
C ASP A 216 -5.63 5.36 5.04
N VAL A 217 -4.66 4.95 4.22
CA VAL A 217 -3.24 5.26 4.45
C VAL A 217 -2.98 6.76 4.43
N ILE A 218 -3.62 7.51 3.53
CA ILE A 218 -3.51 8.97 3.48
C ILE A 218 -3.98 9.58 4.80
N ALA A 219 -5.16 9.18 5.28
CA ALA A 219 -5.70 9.68 6.54
C ALA A 219 -4.76 9.38 7.73
N GLU A 220 -4.23 8.16 7.82
CA GLU A 220 -3.29 7.78 8.87
C GLU A 220 -1.93 8.50 8.76
N VAL A 221 -1.45 8.76 7.55
CA VAL A 221 -0.25 9.57 7.34
C VAL A 221 -0.46 11.02 7.78
N GLU A 222 -1.63 11.61 7.53
CA GLU A 222 -1.94 12.95 8.02
C GLU A 222 -2.02 13.00 9.55
N LYS A 223 -2.60 11.99 10.21
CA LYS A 223 -2.54 11.86 11.67
C LYS A 223 -1.09 11.86 12.16
N LEU A 224 -0.21 11.08 11.55
CA LEU A 224 1.21 11.04 11.90
C LEU A 224 1.92 12.37 11.64
N ARG A 225 1.57 13.09 10.56
CA ARG A 225 2.14 14.41 10.25
C ARG A 225 1.86 15.42 11.35
N SER A 226 0.70 15.33 12.01
CA SER A 226 0.31 16.19 13.13
C SER A 226 1.17 16.04 14.39
N ILE A 227 1.91 14.94 14.55
CA ILE A 227 2.83 14.74 15.68
C ILE A 227 3.98 15.74 15.55
N SER A 228 4.11 16.66 16.49
CA SER A 228 5.17 17.67 16.52
C SER A 228 6.07 17.50 17.74
N SER A 229 7.27 18.10 17.66
CA SER A 229 8.14 18.22 18.82
C SER A 229 7.48 19.11 19.87
N LEU A 230 7.58 18.74 21.15
CA LEU A 230 7.17 19.60 22.28
C LEU A 230 7.92 20.94 22.26
N LYS A 231 9.14 20.99 21.70
CA LYS A 231 9.97 22.21 21.62
C LYS A 231 9.46 23.25 20.61
N ASP A 232 8.65 22.82 19.64
CA ASP A 232 8.20 23.67 18.52
C ASP A 232 6.75 24.13 18.70
N ALA A 233 6.07 23.68 19.74
CA ALA A 233 4.63 23.78 19.85
C ALA A 233 4.25 24.82 20.90
N LYS A 234 3.32 25.72 20.55
CA LYS A 234 2.71 26.73 21.44
C LYS A 234 1.77 26.09 22.47
N LEU A 235 2.28 25.11 23.21
CA LEU A 235 1.44 24.15 23.94
C LEU A 235 0.96 24.67 25.28
N PHE A 236 1.72 25.56 25.91
CA PHE A 236 1.51 25.86 27.32
C PHE A 236 0.65 27.11 27.53
N SER A 237 0.67 28.07 26.60
CA SER A 237 -0.05 29.34 26.75
C SER A 237 -1.56 29.23 26.49
N ASP A 238 -1.99 28.25 25.68
CA ASP A 238 -3.39 28.10 25.25
C ASP A 238 -4.07 26.80 25.77
N ASP A 239 -3.36 25.93 26.52
CA ASP A 239 -3.95 24.68 26.99
C ASP A 239 -4.91 24.93 28.19
N PRO A 240 -6.15 24.40 28.14
CA PRO A 240 -7.15 24.60 29.18
C PRO A 240 -6.74 24.01 30.53
N THR A 241 -5.84 23.02 30.56
CA THR A 241 -5.30 22.42 31.80
C THR A 241 -4.40 23.42 32.53
N VAL A 242 -3.52 24.12 31.81
CA VAL A 242 -2.68 25.18 32.37
C VAL A 242 -3.55 26.34 32.85
N THR A 243 -4.52 26.74 32.02
CA THR A 243 -5.46 27.82 32.37
C THR A 243 -6.24 27.50 33.64
N THR A 244 -6.80 26.29 33.72
CA THR A 244 -7.55 25.82 34.90
C THR A 244 -6.64 25.72 36.13
N PHE A 245 -5.40 25.25 35.98
CA PHE A 245 -4.47 25.17 37.09
C PHE A 245 -4.13 26.56 37.65
N ILE A 246 -3.79 27.53 36.78
CA ILE A 246 -3.50 28.90 37.20
C ILE A 246 -4.73 29.53 37.85
N GLU A 247 -5.92 29.35 37.26
CA GLU A 247 -7.20 29.84 37.81
C GLU A 247 -7.44 29.33 39.24
N ARG A 248 -7.30 28.02 39.47
CA ARG A 248 -7.67 27.39 40.75
C ARG A 248 -6.56 27.46 41.81
N GLN A 249 -5.32 27.19 41.43
CA GLN A 249 -4.21 26.97 42.36
C GLN A 249 -3.35 28.21 42.57
N VAL A 250 -3.27 29.13 41.59
CA VAL A 250 -2.45 30.35 41.69
C VAL A 250 -3.32 31.56 42.02
N ILE A 251 -4.42 31.75 41.30
CA ILE A 251 -5.34 32.89 41.49
C ILE A 251 -6.40 32.60 42.57
N GLY A 252 -6.68 31.31 42.84
CA GLY A 252 -7.58 30.91 43.92
C GLY A 252 -9.06 31.05 43.61
N VAL A 253 -9.48 30.97 42.34
CA VAL A 253 -10.89 31.03 41.96
C VAL A 253 -11.60 29.74 42.44
N PRO A 254 -12.68 29.81 43.23
CA PRO A 254 -13.39 28.63 43.74
C PRO A 254 -13.99 27.79 42.61
N ASN A 255 -13.88 26.45 42.67
CA ASN A 255 -14.23 25.49 41.60
C ASN A 255 -15.60 25.69 40.92
N GLU A 256 -16.59 26.26 41.62
CA GLU A 256 -17.95 26.46 41.13
C GLU A 256 -18.20 27.87 40.57
N GLN A 257 -17.18 28.73 40.58
CA GLN A 257 -17.26 30.11 40.13
C GLN A 257 -16.42 30.33 38.88
N SER A 258 -16.94 31.17 37.99
CA SER A 258 -16.19 31.71 36.86
C SER A 258 -15.31 32.87 37.31
N PRO A 259 -14.13 33.07 36.71
CA PRO A 259 -13.26 34.19 37.03
C PRO A 259 -13.95 35.51 36.66
N THR A 260 -13.80 36.49 37.54
CA THR A 260 -14.14 37.89 37.22
C THR A 260 -13.25 38.42 36.09
N PRO A 261 -13.62 39.51 35.38
CA PRO A 261 -12.79 40.09 34.32
C PRO A 261 -11.37 40.44 34.78
N GLN A 262 -11.20 40.93 36.01
CA GLN A 262 -9.87 41.21 36.57
C GLN A 262 -9.06 39.92 36.83
N GLN A 263 -9.71 38.85 37.32
CA GLN A 263 -9.05 37.56 37.50
C GLN A 263 -8.69 36.91 36.17
N ALA A 264 -9.55 37.01 35.15
CA ALA A 264 -9.24 36.54 33.80
C ALA A 264 -8.00 37.23 33.22
N ALA A 265 -7.87 38.55 33.41
CA ALA A 265 -6.67 39.29 33.02
C ALA A 265 -5.42 38.83 33.80
N ALA A 266 -5.56 38.57 35.11
CA ALA A 266 -4.46 38.06 35.94
C ALA A 266 -4.03 36.63 35.56
N ILE A 267 -4.98 35.75 35.20
CA ILE A 267 -4.69 34.40 34.69
C ILE A 267 -3.87 34.49 33.40
N ALA A 268 -4.32 35.29 32.43
CA ALA A 268 -3.63 35.47 31.16
C ALA A 268 -2.22 36.03 31.35
N GLU A 269 -2.05 37.02 32.22
CA GLU A 269 -0.72 37.60 32.50
C GLU A 269 0.20 36.61 33.22
N GLN A 270 -0.33 35.81 34.15
CA GLN A 270 0.45 34.80 34.84
C GLN A 270 0.93 33.71 33.88
N ILE A 271 0.06 33.22 32.99
CA ILE A 271 0.43 32.25 31.95
C ILE A 271 1.52 32.83 31.06
N LYS A 272 1.33 34.06 30.57
CA LYS A 272 2.30 34.75 29.72
C LYS A 272 3.66 34.95 30.41
N THR A 273 3.67 35.34 31.68
CA THR A 273 4.91 35.57 32.44
C THR A 273 5.63 34.24 32.74
N THR A 274 4.87 33.17 32.94
CA THR A 274 5.40 31.87 33.37
C THR A 274 5.86 30.99 32.21
N TYR A 275 5.17 31.05 31.07
CA TYR A 275 5.36 30.17 29.91
C TYR A 275 5.63 30.91 28.59
N GLY A 276 5.62 32.25 28.60
CA GLY A 276 5.85 33.06 27.41
C GLY A 276 4.65 33.16 26.46
N THR A 277 4.92 33.66 25.26
CA THR A 277 3.93 33.87 24.18
C THR A 277 4.27 33.15 22.87
N GLN A 278 5.53 32.70 22.76
CA GLN A 278 6.06 31.96 21.61
C GLN A 278 6.60 30.61 22.07
N ALA A 279 6.66 29.65 21.14
CA ALA A 279 7.11 28.28 21.44
C ALA A 279 8.54 28.21 21.97
N THR A 280 9.38 29.22 21.70
CA THR A 280 10.78 29.29 22.13
C THR A 280 10.99 30.04 23.46
N ASP A 281 9.93 30.60 24.04
CA ASP A 281 10.05 31.44 25.25
C ASP A 281 10.24 30.61 26.53
N PHE A 282 9.87 29.33 26.50
CA PHE A 282 9.97 28.36 27.60
C PHE A 282 10.85 27.17 27.17
#